data_AF-A0A314YY79-F1
#
_entry.id   AF-A0A314YY79-F1
#
_cell.length_a   1.000
_cell.length_b   1.000
_cell.length_c   1.000
_cell.angle_alpha   90.00
_cell.angle_beta   90.00
_cell.angle_gamma   90.00
#
_symmetry.space_group_name_H-M   'P 1'
#
loop_
_entity.id
_entity.type
_entity.pdbx_description
1 polymer ?
#
loop_
_entity_poly.entity_id
_entity_poly.type
_entity_poly.pdbx_seq_one_letter_code
_entity_poly.pdbx_strand_id
1 'polypeptide(L)'
;MESQLAFLVECRGSFGSIRGLKETLIHSSNCLAIKALKDGNRHLGFVKSCIAFSEVTLPSISPQIRQLNLYLETTEVALLGGLISHSDGLIDSAINSLQILDVLDGSKTPIDADGVLSSIQKLFSLLVMVPGNLEHGVTYLPKNLVLLIKSQSWMTPRMRVKFLCAIVSLLAALSQQNLPYHADNGKLLGNDVLFFGDSSYLHELASLCQFVLQNLVDAIQQEPSMTARGSMALEACNCIASSLILSQEISSICSKLIETGKSCLSTNNRYLQSTIQFIDHLPHSSVAV
;
A
#
# COMPACT_ATOMS: atom_id res chain seq x y z
N MET A 1 -29.42 -16.16 -1.64
CA MET A 1 -28.45 -15.05 -1.50
C MET A 1 -29.10 -13.85 -0.84
N GLU A 2 -30.20 -13.29 -1.36
CA GLU A 2 -30.89 -12.13 -0.75
C GLU A 2 -31.36 -12.36 0.69
N SER A 3 -31.97 -13.52 0.97
CA SER A 3 -32.36 -13.89 2.35
C SER A 3 -31.19 -13.96 3.33
N GLN A 4 -30.00 -14.34 2.85
CA GLN A 4 -28.80 -14.40 3.69
C GLN A 4 -28.30 -12.99 4.02
N LEU A 5 -28.30 -12.07 3.06
CA LEU A 5 -27.95 -10.67 3.33
C LEU A 5 -28.98 -10.01 4.26
N ALA A 6 -30.27 -10.27 4.06
CA ALA A 6 -31.32 -9.80 4.96
C ALA A 6 -31.11 -10.28 6.41
N PHE A 7 -30.72 -11.54 6.59
CA PHE A 7 -30.36 -12.08 7.89
C PHE A 7 -29.14 -11.38 8.52
N LEU A 8 -28.11 -11.03 7.72
CA LEU A 8 -26.98 -10.24 8.22
C LEU A 8 -27.41 -8.83 8.67
N VAL A 9 -28.34 -8.20 7.95
CA VAL A 9 -28.93 -6.90 8.31
C VAL A 9 -29.68 -6.99 9.64
N GLU A 10 -30.52 -8.02 9.81
CA GLU A 10 -31.22 -8.27 11.07
C GLU A 10 -30.23 -8.49 12.22
N CYS A 11 -29.20 -9.32 12.01
CA CYS A 11 -28.17 -9.56 13.01
C CYS A 11 -27.42 -8.28 13.41
N ARG A 12 -27.10 -7.41 12.45
CA ARG A 12 -26.47 -6.10 12.72
C ARG A 12 -27.37 -5.23 13.59
N GLY A 13 -28.68 -5.22 13.31
CA GLY A 13 -29.67 -4.45 14.09
C GLY A 13 -29.84 -4.99 15.51
N SER A 14 -30.04 -6.30 15.64
CA SER A 14 -30.35 -6.97 16.91
C SER A 14 -29.14 -7.11 17.84
N PHE A 15 -27.93 -7.26 17.28
CA PHE A 15 -26.71 -7.57 18.03
C PHE A 15 -25.58 -6.54 17.82
N GLY A 16 -25.93 -5.31 17.43
CA GLY A 16 -24.97 -4.25 17.11
C GLY A 16 -24.02 -3.83 18.24
N SER A 17 -24.24 -4.27 19.48
CA SER A 17 -23.35 -4.05 20.61
C SER A 17 -22.19 -5.06 20.70
N ILE A 18 -22.31 -6.24 20.06
CA ILE A 18 -21.31 -7.31 20.14
C ILE A 18 -20.19 -7.05 19.13
N ARG A 19 -19.01 -6.66 19.62
CA ARG A 19 -17.87 -6.25 18.75
C ARG A 19 -17.42 -7.35 17.78
N GLY A 20 -17.11 -8.54 18.28
CA GLY A 20 -16.61 -9.64 17.44
C GLY A 20 -17.62 -10.15 16.40
N LEU A 21 -18.92 -9.94 16.65
CA LEU A 21 -19.95 -10.29 15.69
C LEU A 21 -19.87 -9.41 14.44
N LYS A 22 -19.59 -8.11 14.59
CA LYS A 22 -19.52 -7.18 13.44
C LYS A 22 -18.45 -7.57 12.43
N GLU A 23 -17.28 -8.01 12.90
CA GLU A 23 -16.22 -8.53 12.03
C GLU A 23 -16.72 -9.75 11.25
N THR A 24 -17.39 -10.68 11.94
CA THR A 24 -18.01 -11.87 11.32
C THR A 24 -19.07 -11.50 10.28
N LEU A 25 -19.89 -10.47 10.54
CA LEU A 25 -20.90 -10.00 9.60
C LEU A 25 -20.28 -9.41 8.33
N ILE A 26 -19.19 -8.64 8.45
CA ILE A 26 -18.47 -8.07 7.31
C ILE A 26 -17.85 -9.18 6.46
N HIS A 27 -17.11 -10.12 7.07
CA HIS A 27 -16.54 -11.26 6.33
C HIS A 27 -17.63 -12.10 5.66
N SER A 28 -18.76 -12.31 6.34
CA SER A 28 -19.91 -13.04 5.77
C SER A 28 -20.48 -12.31 4.57
N SER A 29 -20.64 -10.99 4.63
CA SER A 29 -21.12 -10.16 3.52
C SER A 29 -20.15 -10.20 2.33
N ASN A 30 -18.83 -10.04 2.59
CA ASN A 30 -17.79 -10.14 1.58
C ASN A 30 -17.78 -11.53 0.91
N CYS A 31 -17.98 -12.60 1.69
CA CYS A 31 -18.11 -13.96 1.16
C CYS A 31 -19.35 -14.14 0.28
N LEU A 32 -20.49 -13.56 0.65
CA LEU A 32 -21.70 -13.56 -0.20
C LEU A 32 -21.45 -12.83 -1.51
N ALA A 33 -20.77 -11.67 -1.49
CA ALA A 33 -20.38 -10.93 -2.68
C ALA A 33 -19.47 -11.77 -3.59
N ILE A 34 -18.42 -12.40 -3.05
CA ILE A 34 -17.52 -13.27 -3.82
C ILE A 34 -18.29 -14.45 -4.46
N LYS A 35 -19.20 -15.09 -3.71
CA LYS A 35 -20.03 -16.18 -4.26
C LYS A 35 -20.89 -15.70 -5.43
N ALA A 36 -21.52 -14.53 -5.28
CA ALA A 36 -22.33 -13.93 -6.34
C ALA A 36 -21.49 -13.56 -7.58
N LEU A 37 -20.23 -13.13 -7.40
CA LEU A 37 -19.30 -12.86 -8.50
C LEU A 37 -18.87 -14.13 -9.25
N LYS A 38 -18.74 -15.27 -8.56
CA LYS A 38 -18.40 -16.57 -9.18
C LYS A 38 -19.48 -17.08 -10.13
N ASP A 39 -20.75 -16.75 -9.87
CA ASP A 39 -21.87 -17.08 -10.75
C ASP A 39 -21.96 -16.14 -11.97
N GLY A 40 -20.97 -15.26 -12.15
CA GLY A 40 -20.86 -14.26 -13.21
C GLY A 40 -21.48 -12.91 -12.82
N ASN A 41 -21.46 -11.95 -13.75
CA ASN A 41 -21.95 -10.58 -13.52
C ASN A 41 -23.48 -10.44 -13.35
N ARG A 42 -24.23 -11.54 -13.28
CA ARG A 42 -25.70 -11.56 -13.21
C ARG A 42 -26.24 -10.94 -11.91
N HIS A 43 -25.42 -10.86 -10.88
CA HIS A 43 -25.81 -10.44 -9.54
C HIS A 43 -25.10 -9.17 -9.07
N LEU A 44 -24.64 -8.30 -9.98
CA LEU A 44 -23.92 -7.07 -9.60
C LEU A 44 -24.70 -6.18 -8.63
N GLY A 45 -26.02 -6.09 -8.78
CA GLY A 45 -26.88 -5.36 -7.83
C GLY A 45 -26.78 -5.91 -6.40
N PHE A 46 -26.79 -7.25 -6.26
CA PHE A 46 -26.62 -7.91 -4.97
C PHE A 46 -25.20 -7.71 -4.40
N VAL A 47 -24.16 -7.79 -5.25
CA VAL A 47 -22.77 -7.50 -4.86
C VAL A 47 -22.67 -6.09 -4.29
N LYS A 48 -23.25 -5.08 -4.97
CA LYS A 48 -23.32 -3.70 -4.46
C LYS A 48 -24.00 -3.62 -3.09
N SER A 49 -25.10 -4.34 -2.89
CA SER A 49 -25.79 -4.38 -1.59
C SER A 49 -24.92 -5.00 -0.48
N CYS A 50 -24.15 -6.05 -0.78
CA CYS A 50 -23.21 -6.65 0.16
C CYS A 50 -22.08 -5.68 0.54
N ILE A 51 -21.50 -4.97 -0.44
CA ILE A 51 -20.45 -3.97 -0.19
C ILE A 51 -21.00 -2.80 0.64
N ALA A 52 -22.17 -2.26 0.26
CA ALA A 52 -22.82 -1.19 1.02
C ALA A 52 -23.13 -1.59 2.47
N PHE A 53 -23.54 -2.84 2.71
CA PHE A 53 -23.71 -3.36 4.06
C PHE A 53 -22.40 -3.35 4.86
N SER A 54 -21.29 -3.77 4.24
CA SER A 54 -19.96 -3.71 4.87
C SER A 54 -19.56 -2.26 5.16
N GLU A 55 -19.71 -1.35 4.21
CA GLU A 55 -19.41 0.09 4.33
C GLU A 55 -20.12 0.75 5.51
N VAL A 56 -21.41 0.47 5.74
CA VAL A 56 -22.15 1.06 6.88
C VAL A 56 -21.83 0.39 8.22
N THR A 57 -21.11 -0.74 8.22
CA THR A 57 -20.77 -1.50 9.43
C THR A 57 -19.35 -1.23 9.89
N LEU A 58 -18.42 -1.10 8.94
CA LEU A 58 -16.98 -0.89 9.11
C LEU A 58 -16.61 0.27 10.07
N PRO A 59 -17.25 1.46 10.02
CA PRO A 59 -16.91 2.58 10.91
C PRO A 59 -17.02 2.24 12.41
N SER A 60 -17.79 1.21 12.76
CA SER A 60 -18.02 0.79 14.14
C SER A 60 -17.11 -0.33 14.65
N ILE A 61 -16.14 -0.77 13.83
CA ILE A 61 -15.13 -1.78 14.19
C ILE A 61 -14.03 -1.16 15.05
N SER A 62 -13.59 -1.90 16.07
CA SER A 62 -12.43 -1.57 16.89
C SER A 62 -11.72 -2.85 17.32
N PRO A 63 -10.37 -2.90 17.41
CA PRO A 63 -9.42 -1.79 17.23
C PRO A 63 -9.18 -1.39 15.75
N GLN A 64 -8.59 -0.21 15.55
CA GLN A 64 -8.41 0.46 14.25
C GLN A 64 -7.59 -0.37 13.25
N ILE A 65 -6.62 -1.17 13.73
CA ILE A 65 -5.86 -2.07 12.86
C ILE A 65 -6.74 -3.15 12.22
N ARG A 66 -7.73 -3.68 12.96
CA ARG A 66 -8.70 -4.63 12.39
C ARG A 66 -9.65 -3.94 11.42
N GLN A 67 -10.08 -2.73 11.77
CA GLN A 67 -10.90 -1.91 10.89
C GLN A 67 -10.18 -1.64 9.55
N LEU A 68 -8.90 -1.25 9.60
CA LEU A 68 -8.06 -1.06 8.42
C LEU A 68 -8.02 -2.32 7.55
N ASN A 69 -7.71 -3.48 8.15
CA ASN A 69 -7.66 -4.75 7.41
C ASN A 69 -9.00 -5.09 6.74
N LEU A 70 -10.12 -4.90 7.44
CA LEU A 70 -11.45 -5.14 6.88
C LEU A 70 -11.82 -4.15 5.78
N TYR A 71 -11.38 -2.89 5.85
CA TYR A 71 -11.51 -1.95 4.73
C TYR A 71 -10.78 -2.50 3.50
N LEU A 72 -9.51 -2.90 3.64
CA LEU A 72 -8.70 -3.43 2.53
C LEU A 72 -9.28 -4.72 1.93
N GLU A 73 -9.74 -5.65 2.76
CA GLU A 73 -10.44 -6.87 2.30
C GLU A 73 -11.73 -6.55 1.56
N THR A 74 -12.49 -5.55 2.02
CA THR A 74 -13.73 -5.14 1.35
C THR A 74 -13.42 -4.43 0.02
N THR A 75 -12.35 -3.64 -0.03
CA THR A 75 -11.83 -3.02 -1.26
C THR A 75 -11.47 -4.08 -2.29
N GLU A 76 -10.81 -5.18 -1.91
CA GLU A 76 -10.50 -6.30 -2.80
C GLU A 76 -11.76 -6.87 -3.46
N VAL A 77 -12.81 -7.11 -2.66
CA VAL A 77 -14.09 -7.64 -3.18
C VAL A 77 -14.79 -6.63 -4.09
N ALA A 78 -14.74 -5.34 -3.76
CA ALA A 78 -15.27 -4.28 -4.60
C ALA A 78 -14.53 -4.21 -5.95
N LEU A 79 -13.20 -4.29 -5.94
CA LEU A 79 -12.37 -4.30 -7.16
C LEU A 79 -12.66 -5.51 -8.04
N LEU A 80 -12.78 -6.71 -7.44
CA LEU A 80 -13.20 -7.94 -8.16
C LEU A 80 -14.57 -7.79 -8.83
N GLY A 81 -15.46 -6.99 -8.25
CA GLY A 81 -16.77 -6.67 -8.83
C GLY A 81 -16.79 -5.50 -9.81
N GLY A 82 -15.64 -4.85 -10.08
CA GLY A 82 -15.55 -3.64 -10.89
C GLY A 82 -16.25 -2.42 -10.26
N LEU A 83 -16.37 -2.39 -8.93
CA LEU A 83 -17.10 -1.35 -8.18
C LEU A 83 -16.17 -0.21 -7.74
N ILE A 84 -15.60 0.51 -8.70
CA ILE A 84 -14.52 1.50 -8.45
C ILE A 84 -14.92 2.60 -7.47
N SER A 85 -16.12 3.16 -7.58
CA SER A 85 -16.60 4.18 -6.65
C SER A 85 -16.65 3.69 -5.19
N HIS A 86 -16.97 2.41 -4.97
CA HIS A 86 -16.93 1.81 -3.63
C HIS A 86 -15.49 1.56 -3.19
N SER A 87 -14.64 1.05 -4.09
CA SER A 87 -13.22 0.85 -3.82
C SER A 87 -12.54 2.14 -3.37
N ASP A 88 -12.79 3.26 -4.05
CA ASP A 88 -12.22 4.58 -3.71
C ASP A 88 -12.66 5.03 -2.31
N GLY A 89 -13.96 4.98 -2.01
CA GLY A 89 -14.48 5.36 -0.68
C GLY A 89 -13.97 4.46 0.45
N LEU A 90 -13.79 3.17 0.19
CA LEU A 90 -13.19 2.23 1.14
C LEU A 90 -11.70 2.50 1.36
N ILE A 91 -10.95 2.84 0.32
CA ILE A 91 -9.53 3.23 0.40
C ILE A 91 -9.39 4.53 1.20
N ASP A 92 -10.19 5.54 0.90
CA ASP A 92 -10.18 6.80 1.66
C ASP A 92 -10.48 6.55 3.14
N SER A 93 -11.45 5.69 3.44
CA SER A 93 -11.77 5.28 4.80
C SER A 93 -10.62 4.53 5.47
N ALA A 94 -9.93 3.63 4.75
CA ALA A 94 -8.74 2.93 5.24
C ALA A 94 -7.61 3.92 5.60
N ILE A 95 -7.36 4.90 4.74
CA ILE A 95 -6.34 5.95 4.97
C ILE A 95 -6.72 6.82 6.17
N ASN A 96 -8.00 7.16 6.33
CA ASN A 96 -8.47 7.90 7.50
C ASN A 96 -8.36 7.08 8.80
N SER A 97 -8.60 5.76 8.75
CA SER A 97 -8.35 4.89 9.91
C SER A 97 -6.89 4.89 10.34
N LEU A 98 -5.93 5.03 9.41
CA LEU A 98 -4.50 5.16 9.73
C LEU A 98 -4.18 6.46 10.49
N GLN A 99 -4.83 7.58 10.15
CA GLN A 99 -4.65 8.86 10.85
C GLN A 99 -5.05 8.79 12.33
N ILE A 100 -6.08 8.00 12.63
CA ILE A 100 -6.70 7.94 13.95
C ILE A 100 -5.97 6.94 14.88
N LEU A 101 -5.07 6.11 14.34
CA LEU A 101 -4.31 5.11 15.12
C LEU A 101 -3.59 5.72 16.34
N ASP A 102 -3.04 6.93 16.22
CA ASP A 102 -2.35 7.63 17.31
C ASP A 102 -3.29 8.27 18.33
N VAL A 103 -4.44 8.77 17.87
CA VAL A 103 -5.29 9.70 18.63
C VAL A 103 -6.15 8.97 19.67
N LEU A 104 -6.55 7.73 19.38
CA LEU A 104 -7.48 6.97 20.23
C LEU A 104 -6.79 5.91 21.10
N ASP A 105 -5.56 5.54 20.78
CA ASP A 105 -4.82 4.52 21.55
C ASP A 105 -4.11 5.16 22.75
N GLY A 106 -4.88 5.78 23.65
CA GLY A 106 -4.44 6.14 25.00
C GLY A 106 -4.18 4.91 25.90
N SER A 107 -4.06 3.72 25.30
CA SER A 107 -3.84 2.46 25.98
C SER A 107 -2.34 2.12 25.97
N LYS A 108 -1.87 1.51 27.06
CA LYS A 108 -0.45 1.18 27.28
C LYS A 108 0.07 0.03 26.37
N THR A 109 -0.71 -0.43 25.40
CA THR A 109 -0.27 -1.51 24.51
C THR A 109 0.55 -0.92 23.37
N PRO A 110 1.77 -1.45 23.12
CA PRO A 110 2.57 -0.99 22.01
C PRO A 110 1.83 -1.23 20.69
N ILE A 111 1.82 -0.24 19.82
CA ILE A 111 1.30 -0.35 18.45
C ILE A 111 1.96 -1.58 17.80
N ASP A 112 1.13 -2.44 17.20
CA ASP A 112 1.60 -3.57 16.39
C ASP A 112 2.22 -3.02 15.09
N ALA A 113 3.47 -2.59 15.19
CA ALA A 113 4.19 -1.95 14.10
C ALA A 113 4.31 -2.85 12.86
N ASP A 114 4.47 -4.15 13.06
CA ASP A 114 4.57 -5.13 11.98
C ASP A 114 3.20 -5.38 11.34
N GLY A 115 2.13 -5.46 12.14
CA GLY A 115 0.75 -5.52 11.64
C GLY A 115 0.37 -4.30 10.81
N VAL A 116 0.63 -3.09 11.33
CA VAL A 116 0.37 -1.83 10.61
C VAL A 116 1.16 -1.76 9.31
N LEU A 117 2.43 -2.17 9.35
CA LEU A 117 3.26 -2.22 8.15
C LEU A 117 2.68 -3.18 7.11
N SER A 118 2.28 -4.38 7.51
CA SER A 118 1.68 -5.37 6.63
C SER A 118 0.38 -4.85 5.98
N SER A 119 -0.47 -4.15 6.74
CA SER A 119 -1.71 -3.57 6.21
C SER A 119 -1.44 -2.50 5.17
N ILE A 120 -0.47 -1.61 5.40
CA ILE A 120 -0.13 -0.56 4.43
C ILE A 120 0.56 -1.15 3.19
N GLN A 121 1.39 -2.18 3.33
CA GLN A 121 1.94 -2.90 2.17
C GLN A 121 0.84 -3.56 1.35
N LYS A 122 -0.19 -4.12 2.01
CA LYS A 122 -1.40 -4.61 1.36
C LYS A 122 -2.11 -3.48 0.61
N LEU A 123 -2.29 -2.31 1.23
CA LEU A 123 -2.86 -1.13 0.56
C LEU A 123 -2.08 -0.77 -0.71
N PHE A 124 -0.75 -0.66 -0.65
CA PHE A 124 0.06 -0.37 -1.84
C PHE A 124 -0.08 -1.45 -2.91
N SER A 125 -0.18 -2.72 -2.52
CA SER A 125 -0.44 -3.80 -3.47
C SER A 125 -1.80 -3.63 -4.16
N LEU A 126 -2.84 -3.19 -3.43
CA LEU A 126 -4.14 -2.89 -4.04
C LEU A 126 -4.07 -1.73 -5.02
N LEU A 127 -3.28 -0.69 -4.72
CA LEU A 127 -3.14 0.49 -5.58
C LEU A 127 -2.57 0.17 -6.97
N VAL A 128 -1.90 -0.97 -7.16
CA VAL A 128 -1.49 -1.44 -8.49
C VAL A 128 -2.72 -1.65 -9.40
N MET A 129 -3.81 -2.18 -8.84
CA MET A 129 -5.03 -2.52 -9.58
C MET A 129 -6.06 -1.40 -9.60
N VAL A 130 -5.88 -0.34 -8.80
CA VAL A 130 -6.82 0.78 -8.69
C VAL A 130 -6.54 1.76 -9.85
N PRO A 131 -7.55 2.06 -10.69
CA PRO A 131 -7.42 3.08 -11.71
C PRO A 131 -7.01 4.44 -11.11
N GLY A 132 -6.09 5.14 -11.78
CA GLY A 132 -5.68 6.49 -11.40
C GLY A 132 -6.86 7.46 -11.39
N ASN A 133 -6.79 8.49 -10.53
CA ASN A 133 -7.81 9.52 -10.48
C ASN A 133 -7.73 10.39 -11.74
N LEU A 134 -8.84 10.50 -12.48
CA LEU A 134 -8.86 11.26 -13.75
C LEU A 134 -8.57 12.76 -13.58
N GLU A 135 -8.88 13.33 -12.42
CA GLU A 135 -8.68 14.76 -12.14
C GLU A 135 -7.30 15.05 -11.52
N HIS A 136 -6.80 14.15 -10.67
CA HIS A 136 -5.62 14.38 -9.84
C HIS A 136 -4.38 13.56 -10.25
N GLY A 137 -4.52 12.64 -11.19
CA GLY A 137 -3.44 11.76 -11.66
C GLY A 137 -3.32 10.44 -10.88
N VAL A 138 -2.47 9.55 -11.38
CA VAL A 138 -2.25 8.21 -10.79
C VAL A 138 -1.54 8.31 -9.44
N THR A 139 -0.73 9.35 -9.23
CA THR A 139 0.09 9.47 -8.02
C THR A 139 -0.64 10.12 -6.85
N TYR A 140 -1.88 10.56 -7.03
CA TYR A 140 -2.65 11.26 -6.00
C TYR A 140 -2.69 10.50 -4.66
N LEU A 141 -3.13 9.24 -4.68
CA LEU A 141 -3.22 8.39 -3.48
C LEU A 141 -1.85 8.10 -2.86
N PRO A 142 -0.84 7.58 -3.59
CA PRO A 142 0.47 7.32 -3.00
C PRO A 142 1.16 8.60 -2.50
N LYS A 143 0.98 9.74 -3.16
CA LYS A 143 1.50 11.04 -2.68
C LYS A 143 0.87 11.44 -1.34
N ASN A 144 -0.45 11.33 -1.21
CA ASN A 144 -1.15 11.61 0.05
C ASN A 144 -0.69 10.67 1.18
N LEU A 145 -0.44 9.39 0.85
CA LEU A 145 0.10 8.43 1.81
C LEU A 145 1.51 8.80 2.30
N VAL A 146 2.41 9.26 1.41
CA VAL A 146 3.74 9.75 1.84
C VAL A 146 3.60 10.92 2.82
N LEU A 147 2.74 11.89 2.50
CA LEU A 147 2.53 13.08 3.34
C LEU A 147 1.92 12.70 4.69
N LEU A 148 0.97 11.78 4.70
CA LEU A 148 0.35 11.26 5.91
C LEU A 148 1.37 10.58 6.82
N ILE A 149 2.15 9.65 6.28
CA ILE A 149 3.18 8.90 7.01
C ILE A 149 4.24 9.83 7.61
N LYS A 150 4.59 10.90 6.88
CA LYS A 150 5.54 11.91 7.35
C LYS A 150 5.02 12.71 8.55
N SER A 151 3.71 12.94 8.65
CA SER A 151 3.11 13.69 9.75
C SER A 151 2.87 12.85 11.01
N GLN A 152 2.96 11.52 10.93
CA GLN A 152 2.75 10.63 12.07
C GLN A 152 3.94 10.64 13.04
N SER A 153 3.66 11.01 14.29
CA SER A 153 4.57 11.05 15.45
C SER A 153 5.03 9.65 15.89
N TRP A 154 4.12 8.68 15.87
CA TRP A 154 4.34 7.30 16.32
C TRP A 154 5.20 6.46 15.36
N MET A 155 5.43 6.94 14.14
CA MET A 155 6.22 6.20 13.15
C MET A 155 7.72 6.37 13.38
N THR A 156 8.38 5.25 13.70
CA THR A 156 9.84 5.19 13.81
C THR A 156 10.53 5.38 12.45
N PRO A 157 11.80 5.83 12.41
CA PRO A 157 12.58 5.91 11.17
C PRO A 157 12.58 4.59 10.38
N ARG A 158 12.73 3.46 11.08
CA ARG A 158 12.67 2.12 10.47
C ARG A 158 11.36 1.84 9.76
N MET A 159 10.23 2.18 10.38
CA MET A 159 8.91 2.01 9.77
C MET A 159 8.79 2.88 8.51
N ARG A 160 9.18 4.16 8.59
CA ARG A 160 9.18 5.08 7.45
C ARG A 160 10.00 4.56 6.28
N VAL A 161 11.19 4.02 6.53
CA VAL A 161 12.05 3.44 5.49
C VAL A 161 11.37 2.25 4.80
N LYS A 162 10.76 1.33 5.57
CA LYS A 162 10.02 0.20 5.00
C LYS A 162 8.81 0.65 4.18
N PHE A 163 8.09 1.69 4.62
CA PHE A 163 6.98 2.27 3.85
C PHE A 163 7.45 2.88 2.53
N LEU A 164 8.49 3.71 2.58
CA LEU A 164 9.01 4.36 1.39
C LEU A 164 9.58 3.33 0.41
N CYS A 165 10.20 2.25 0.89
CA CYS A 165 10.59 1.11 0.05
C CYS A 165 9.38 0.44 -0.62
N ALA A 166 8.28 0.23 0.09
CA ALA A 166 7.06 -0.33 -0.50
C ALA A 166 6.46 0.59 -1.58
N ILE A 167 6.58 1.91 -1.42
CA ILE A 167 6.17 2.88 -2.45
C ILE A 167 7.10 2.81 -3.66
N VAL A 168 8.42 2.65 -3.47
CA VAL A 168 9.36 2.42 -4.59
C VAL A 168 8.93 1.20 -5.41
N SER A 169 8.57 0.10 -4.75
CA SER A 169 8.08 -1.10 -5.44
C SER A 169 6.72 -0.88 -6.14
N LEU A 170 5.81 -0.10 -5.54
CA LEU A 170 4.55 0.29 -6.19
C LEU A 170 4.80 1.11 -7.46
N LEU A 171 5.67 2.11 -7.40
CA LEU A 171 5.99 2.95 -8.55
C LEU A 171 6.66 2.14 -9.67
N ALA A 172 7.55 1.21 -9.31
CA ALA A 172 8.15 0.26 -10.23
C ALA A 172 7.12 -0.68 -10.87
N ALA A 173 6.09 -1.10 -10.13
CA ALA A 173 5.00 -1.90 -10.69
C ALA A 173 4.12 -1.10 -11.65
N LEU A 174 3.82 0.16 -11.31
CA LEU A 174 3.02 1.06 -12.13
C LEU A 174 3.75 1.53 -13.40
N SER A 175 5.09 1.54 -13.43
CA SER A 175 5.86 1.91 -14.62
C SER A 175 6.01 0.79 -15.65
N GLN A 176 5.58 -0.43 -15.33
CA GLN A 176 5.68 -1.57 -16.25
C GLN A 176 4.72 -1.42 -17.43
N GLN A 177 5.12 -1.92 -18.60
CA GLN A 177 4.25 -1.93 -19.80
C GLN A 177 2.98 -2.76 -19.61
N ASN A 178 3.03 -3.79 -18.75
CA ASN A 178 1.88 -4.55 -18.29
C ASN A 178 1.95 -4.60 -16.77
N LEU A 179 0.85 -4.32 -16.09
CA LEU A 179 0.83 -4.42 -14.64
C LEU A 179 1.06 -5.87 -14.19
N PRO A 180 1.75 -6.10 -13.07
CA PRO A 180 2.10 -7.44 -12.61
C PRO A 180 0.88 -8.30 -12.23
N TYR A 181 -0.27 -7.67 -11.93
CA TYR A 181 -1.54 -8.32 -11.63
C TYR A 181 -2.71 -7.34 -11.79
N HIS A 182 -3.91 -7.88 -11.93
CA HIS A 182 -5.16 -7.15 -12.18
C HIS A 182 -6.29 -7.69 -11.30
N ALA A 183 -7.28 -6.85 -10.98
CA ALA A 183 -8.35 -7.20 -10.04
C ALA A 183 -9.40 -8.15 -10.61
N ASP A 184 -9.70 -8.10 -11.90
CA ASP A 184 -10.68 -8.98 -12.56
C ASP A 184 -10.06 -9.60 -13.82
N ASN A 185 -10.70 -10.65 -14.35
CA ASN A 185 -10.40 -11.29 -15.63
C ASN A 185 -10.71 -10.37 -16.83
N GLY A 186 -10.24 -9.11 -16.80
CA GLY A 186 -10.28 -8.17 -17.92
C GLY A 186 -11.45 -7.18 -17.98
N LYS A 187 -12.30 -7.04 -16.95
CA LYS A 187 -13.39 -6.04 -16.97
C LYS A 187 -12.99 -4.67 -16.42
N LEU A 188 -11.97 -4.63 -15.56
CA LEU A 188 -11.41 -3.38 -15.09
C LEU A 188 -10.12 -3.12 -15.85
N LEU A 189 -10.05 -1.98 -16.54
CA LEU A 189 -8.84 -1.55 -17.21
C LEU A 189 -7.85 -1.04 -16.16
N GLY A 190 -6.64 -1.61 -16.16
CA GLY A 190 -5.53 -1.17 -15.33
C GLY A 190 -4.89 0.11 -15.86
N ASN A 191 -3.98 0.68 -15.06
CA ASN A 191 -3.30 1.92 -15.42
C ASN A 191 -2.36 1.78 -16.63
N ASP A 192 -1.81 0.59 -16.86
CA ASP A 192 -1.05 0.23 -18.06
C ASP A 192 -1.86 0.38 -19.35
N VAL A 193 -3.18 0.12 -19.29
CA VAL A 193 -4.10 0.31 -20.41
C VAL A 193 -4.66 1.73 -20.45
N LEU A 194 -5.10 2.26 -19.30
CA LEU A 194 -5.76 3.57 -19.22
C LEU A 194 -4.83 4.72 -19.59
N PHE A 195 -3.54 4.62 -19.24
CA PHE A 195 -2.53 5.63 -19.52
C PHE A 195 -1.54 5.20 -20.60
N PHE A 196 -1.89 4.18 -21.40
CA PHE A 196 -1.01 3.66 -22.45
C PHE A 196 -0.56 4.78 -23.40
N GLY A 197 0.76 4.97 -23.52
CA GLY A 197 1.36 5.97 -24.40
C GLY A 197 1.28 7.41 -23.90
N ASP A 198 0.73 7.67 -22.71
CA ASP A 198 0.73 8.99 -22.11
C ASP A 198 2.08 9.27 -21.43
N SER A 199 2.88 10.17 -22.01
CA SER A 199 4.16 10.57 -21.43
C SER A 199 4.01 11.25 -20.06
N SER A 200 2.88 11.92 -19.80
CA SER A 200 2.65 12.60 -18.53
C SER A 200 2.54 11.63 -17.35
N TYR A 201 2.05 10.41 -17.60
CA TYR A 201 1.96 9.34 -16.62
C TYR A 201 3.33 8.95 -16.06
N LEU A 202 4.30 8.65 -16.95
CA LEU A 202 5.65 8.28 -16.53
C LEU A 202 6.39 9.44 -15.88
N HIS A 203 6.16 10.68 -16.34
CA HIS A 203 6.70 11.86 -15.69
C HIS A 203 6.15 12.06 -14.27
N GLU A 204 4.85 11.80 -14.06
CA GLU A 204 4.21 11.85 -12.75
C GLU A 204 4.81 10.81 -11.80
N LEU A 205 4.96 9.56 -12.25
CA LEU A 205 5.59 8.47 -11.49
C LEU A 205 7.05 8.79 -11.14
N ALA A 206 7.84 9.29 -12.10
CA ALA A 206 9.23 9.65 -11.89
C ALA A 206 9.39 10.79 -10.88
N SER A 207 8.52 11.81 -10.96
CA SER A 207 8.50 12.94 -10.02
C SER A 207 8.20 12.48 -8.59
N LEU A 208 7.19 11.61 -8.42
CA LEU A 208 6.91 11.01 -7.11
C LEU A 208 8.07 10.11 -6.65
N CYS A 209 8.69 9.35 -7.54
CA CYS A 209 9.85 8.51 -7.21
C CYS A 209 10.99 9.34 -6.64
N GLN A 210 11.39 10.43 -7.31
CA GLN A 210 12.42 11.35 -6.82
C GLN A 210 12.08 11.90 -5.41
N PHE A 211 10.82 12.29 -5.19
CA PHE A 211 10.37 12.75 -3.88
C PHE A 211 10.47 11.65 -2.82
N VAL A 212 10.06 10.42 -3.13
CA VAL A 212 10.12 9.26 -2.22
C VAL A 212 11.56 8.92 -1.87
N LEU A 213 12.46 8.88 -2.85
CA LEU A 213 13.87 8.57 -2.65
C LEU A 213 14.57 9.61 -1.76
N GLN A 214 14.23 10.90 -1.90
CA GLN A 214 14.76 11.93 -1.02
C GLN A 214 14.27 11.74 0.43
N ASN A 215 12.96 11.52 0.63
CA ASN A 215 12.42 11.25 1.97
C ASN A 215 12.99 9.96 2.57
N LEU A 216 13.34 8.96 1.75
CA LEU A 216 13.95 7.71 2.18
C LEU A 216 15.35 7.95 2.76
N VAL A 217 16.18 8.70 2.05
CA VAL A 217 17.52 9.09 2.53
C VAL A 217 17.41 9.91 3.81
N ASP A 218 16.49 10.87 3.87
CA ASP A 218 16.30 11.72 5.06
C ASP A 218 15.86 10.90 6.27
N ALA A 219 14.94 9.95 6.10
CA ALA A 219 14.47 9.06 7.16
C ALA A 219 15.60 8.17 7.71
N ILE A 220 16.49 7.69 6.85
CA ILE A 220 17.65 6.89 7.27
C ILE A 220 18.59 7.72 8.15
N GLN A 221 18.85 8.98 7.79
CA GLN A 221 19.74 9.84 8.58
C GLN A 221 19.18 10.16 9.98
N GLN A 222 17.86 10.08 10.17
CA GLN A 222 17.21 10.26 11.46
C GLN A 222 17.35 9.06 12.41
N GLU A 223 17.78 7.88 11.94
CA GLU A 223 17.97 6.70 12.78
C GLU A 223 19.18 6.89 13.70
N PRO A 224 19.02 6.94 15.04
CA PRO A 224 20.12 7.21 15.97
C PRO A 224 21.14 6.06 16.07
N SER A 225 20.71 4.81 15.92
CA SER A 225 21.61 3.66 16.02
C SER A 225 22.44 3.54 14.75
N MET A 226 23.77 3.69 14.85
CA MET A 226 24.68 3.55 13.70
C MET A 226 24.48 2.20 12.99
N THR A 227 24.46 1.09 13.74
CA THR A 227 24.26 -0.24 13.15
C THR A 227 22.91 -0.36 12.43
N ALA A 228 21.83 0.17 13.01
CA ALA A 228 20.51 0.15 12.38
C ALA A 228 20.47 1.04 11.13
N ARG A 229 21.02 2.26 11.22
CA ARG A 229 21.17 3.21 10.11
C ARG A 229 21.91 2.59 8.93
N GLY A 230 23.05 1.95 9.20
CA GLY A 230 23.84 1.28 8.17
C GLY A 230 23.07 0.13 7.52
N SER A 231 22.37 -0.69 8.31
CA SER A 231 21.56 -1.80 7.79
C SER A 231 20.38 -1.30 6.95
N MET A 232 19.66 -0.28 7.43
CA MET A 232 18.55 0.36 6.71
C MET A 232 19.02 1.01 5.41
N ALA A 233 20.21 1.63 5.39
CA ALA A 233 20.78 2.19 4.17
C ALA A 233 21.01 1.10 3.11
N LEU A 234 21.55 -0.05 3.51
CA LEU A 234 21.79 -1.17 2.60
C LEU A 234 20.49 -1.86 2.14
N GLU A 235 19.49 -2.00 3.03
CA GLU A 235 18.13 -2.46 2.68
C GLU A 235 17.47 -1.55 1.65
N ALA A 236 17.49 -0.24 1.88
CA ALA A 236 16.98 0.75 0.92
C ALA A 236 17.73 0.69 -0.42
N CYS A 237 19.06 0.54 -0.38
CA CYS A 237 19.89 0.44 -1.57
C CYS A 237 19.51 -0.79 -2.43
N ASN A 238 19.38 -1.96 -1.80
CA ASN A 238 18.94 -3.19 -2.47
C ASN A 238 17.50 -3.07 -3.00
N CYS A 239 16.59 -2.43 -2.25
CA CYS A 239 15.22 -2.18 -2.70
C CYS A 239 15.18 -1.32 -3.97
N ILE A 240 15.92 -0.21 -3.98
CA ILE A 240 16.01 0.69 -5.13
C ILE A 240 16.60 -0.04 -6.34
N ALA A 241 17.75 -0.69 -6.16
CA ALA A 241 18.48 -1.35 -7.23
C ALA A 241 17.74 -2.57 -7.82
N SER A 242 16.85 -3.19 -7.04
CA SER A 242 15.99 -4.29 -7.53
C SER A 242 14.69 -3.81 -8.17
N SER A 243 14.23 -2.60 -7.84
CA SER A 243 12.95 -2.08 -8.32
C SER A 243 13.09 -1.12 -9.51
N LEU A 244 14.21 -0.38 -9.61
CA LEU A 244 14.40 0.69 -10.58
C LEU A 244 15.60 0.42 -11.49
N ILE A 245 15.52 0.93 -12.71
CA ILE A 245 16.65 0.94 -13.64
C ILE A 245 17.72 1.92 -13.14
N LEU A 246 18.98 1.48 -13.11
CA LEU A 246 20.12 2.29 -12.68
C LEU A 246 20.46 3.37 -13.71
N SER A 247 19.82 4.52 -13.56
CA SER A 247 20.23 5.79 -14.18
C SER A 247 21.35 6.47 -13.38
N GLN A 248 21.90 7.57 -13.91
CA GLN A 248 22.93 8.35 -13.21
C GLN A 248 22.42 8.88 -11.85
N GLU A 249 21.16 9.34 -11.80
CA GLU A 249 20.54 9.85 -10.58
C GLU A 249 20.35 8.73 -9.54
N ILE A 250 19.81 7.60 -9.95
CA ILE A 250 19.57 6.44 -9.08
C ILE A 250 20.90 5.86 -8.58
N SER A 251 21.92 5.80 -9.44
CA SER A 251 23.27 5.32 -9.09
C SER A 251 23.93 6.23 -8.05
N SER A 252 23.72 7.55 -8.15
CA SER A 252 24.20 8.53 -7.17
C SER A 252 23.55 8.30 -5.79
N ILE A 253 22.23 8.06 -5.77
CA ILE A 253 21.50 7.75 -4.52
C ILE A 253 22.00 6.43 -3.93
N CYS A 254 22.15 5.37 -4.74
CA CYS A 254 22.67 4.09 -4.28
C CYS A 254 24.09 4.22 -3.70
N SER A 255 24.96 4.99 -4.35
CA SER A 255 26.31 5.27 -3.86
C SER A 255 26.28 5.97 -2.49
N LYS A 256 25.41 6.97 -2.31
CA LYS A 256 25.23 7.66 -1.02
C LYS A 256 24.76 6.72 0.09
N LEU A 257 23.87 5.78 -0.23
CA LEU A 257 23.38 4.77 0.72
C LEU A 257 24.48 3.76 1.09
N ILE A 258 25.29 3.33 0.12
CA ILE A 258 26.47 2.48 0.37
C ILE A 258 27.47 3.19 1.29
N GLU A 259 27.77 4.47 1.04
CA GLU A 259 28.67 5.25 1.91
C GLU A 259 28.11 5.42 3.33
N THR A 260 26.79 5.57 3.45
CA THR A 260 26.13 5.52 4.76
C THR A 260 26.32 4.15 5.42
N GLY A 261 26.20 3.06 4.68
CA GLY A 261 26.51 1.71 5.16
C GLY A 261 27.96 1.55 5.63
N LYS A 262 28.93 2.01 4.83
CA LYS A 262 30.39 1.95 5.14
C LYS A 262 30.76 2.74 6.39
N SER A 263 30.19 3.92 6.57
CA SER A 263 30.46 4.77 7.74
C SER A 263 29.86 4.22 9.04
N CYS A 264 28.82 3.37 8.92
CA CYS A 264 28.06 2.86 10.05
C CYS A 264 28.40 1.42 10.45
N LEU A 265 28.91 0.61 9.52
CA LEU A 265 29.16 -0.82 9.71
C LEU A 265 30.64 -1.15 9.57
N SER A 266 31.06 -2.30 10.11
CA SER A 266 32.39 -2.84 9.87
C SER A 266 32.63 -3.09 8.37
N THR A 267 33.84 -2.84 7.89
CA THR A 267 34.27 -3.17 6.51
C THR A 267 34.12 -4.65 6.17
N ASN A 268 34.19 -5.54 7.17
CA ASN A 268 34.01 -6.99 7.01
C ASN A 268 32.53 -7.41 7.10
N ASN A 269 31.59 -6.47 7.17
CA ASN A 269 30.18 -6.79 7.23
C ASN A 269 29.73 -7.47 5.92
N ARG A 270 29.25 -8.71 6.01
CA ARG A 270 28.84 -9.51 4.85
C ARG A 270 27.71 -8.87 4.04
N TYR A 271 26.77 -8.21 4.70
CA TYR A 271 25.65 -7.57 4.03
C TYR A 271 26.10 -6.38 3.19
N LEU A 272 26.99 -5.55 3.72
CA LEU A 272 27.63 -4.45 2.98
C LEU A 272 28.35 -4.95 1.73
N GLN A 273 29.19 -5.98 1.86
CA GLN A 273 29.94 -6.53 0.74
C GLN A 273 29.01 -7.12 -0.33
N SER A 274 27.94 -7.81 0.09
CA SER A 274 26.96 -8.40 -0.83
C SER A 274 26.16 -7.33 -1.58
N THR A 275 25.77 -6.24 -0.91
CA THR A 275 25.09 -5.10 -1.55
C THR A 275 25.98 -4.41 -2.59
N ILE A 276 27.26 -4.17 -2.28
CA ILE A 276 28.21 -3.58 -3.24
C ILE A 276 28.34 -4.49 -4.46
N GLN A 277 28.58 -5.78 -4.25
CA GLN A 277 28.67 -6.75 -5.34
C GLN A 277 27.39 -6.78 -6.17
N PHE A 278 26.21 -6.80 -5.54
CA PHE A 278 24.94 -6.80 -6.26
C PHE A 278 24.82 -5.60 -7.21
N ILE A 279 25.18 -4.40 -6.75
CA ILE A 279 25.08 -3.17 -7.54
C ILE A 279 26.10 -3.13 -8.67
N ASP A 280 27.33 -3.58 -8.43
CA ASP A 280 28.39 -3.62 -9.44
C ASP A 280 28.04 -4.57 -10.62
N HIS A 281 27.15 -5.54 -10.42
CA HIS A 281 26.71 -6.48 -11.46
C HIS A 281 25.47 -6.00 -12.24
N LEU A 282 24.83 -4.90 -11.84
CA LEU A 282 23.62 -4.43 -12.52
C LEU A 282 23.97 -3.60 -13.77
N PRO A 283 23.21 -3.75 -14.87
CA PRO A 283 23.43 -2.98 -16.08
C PRO A 283 23.08 -1.50 -15.86
N HIS A 284 23.97 -0.60 -16.25
CA HIS A 284 23.70 0.84 -16.29
C HIS A 284 22.93 1.22 -17.56
N SER A 285 21.87 2.02 -17.41
CA SER A 285 21.06 2.54 -18.53
C SER A 285 21.06 4.07 -18.54
N SER A 286 21.02 4.65 -19.74
CA SER A 286 20.87 6.09 -19.92
C SER A 286 19.42 6.58 -19.80
N VAL A 287 18.44 5.68 -19.69
CA VAL A 287 17.00 6.00 -19.60
C VAL A 287 16.43 5.51 -18.27
N ALA A 288 15.78 6.41 -17.54
CA ALA A 288 15.18 6.16 -16.23
C ALA A 288 13.66 6.05 -16.35
N VAL A 289 13.14 4.87 -16.70
CA VAL A 289 11.77 4.43 -16.41
C VAL A 289 11.76 2.92 -16.29
#